data_AF-A0A7C2PQB9-F1
#
_entry.id   AF-A0A7C2PQB9-F1
#
_cell.length_a   1.000
_cell.length_b   1.000
_cell.length_c   1.000
_cell.angle_alpha   90.00
_cell.angle_beta   90.00
_cell.angle_gamma   90.00
#
_symmetry.space_group_name_H-M   'P 1'
#
loop_
_entity.id
_entity.type
_entity.pdbx_description
1 polymer ?
#
loop_
_entity_poly.entity_id
_entity_poly.type
_entity_poly.pdbx_seq_one_letter_code
_entity_poly.pdbx_strand_id
1 'polypeptide(L)'
;PPEEFFAYLKDPMEHTVLLGFLLGLAAFLIVDVVFLKEDFCVYICPYSRVQSVLYDDDTIMAVYDPKRGGEIYQGHGYDRKKMYTKQKELLAVEPGAECTTCESCVTVCPTHIDIRKGLQLECINCLECVDACTEVMAAFNKPPLVRWSSEKEAVKYAGKTNYFRGKVIAYFTVLAIVLVALFMMGSTKEHMLLNINKSTRLYKVLPDGAVQNDYLFLFQNTDSKAHTYTFEIINNDKIKIVRPKNPIQIGPGFKAKEVVILQADEPLAQSHDKDVSIPVKIKAYAIDEKEKIVIDRDLIFTYPRLEALQK
;
A
#
# COMPACT_ATOMS: atom_id res chain seq x y z
N PRO A 1 18.90 -2.11 -7.40
CA PRO A 1 18.53 -3.12 -8.44
C PRO A 1 18.60 -4.55 -7.92
N PRO A 2 17.99 -5.56 -8.56
CA PRO A 2 18.11 -6.97 -8.15
C PRO A 2 19.56 -7.43 -8.02
N GLU A 3 20.43 -6.92 -8.90
CA GLU A 3 21.87 -7.20 -8.92
C GLU A 3 22.60 -6.69 -7.66
N GLU A 4 22.22 -5.51 -7.17
CA GLU A 4 22.77 -4.96 -5.93
C GLU A 4 22.33 -5.78 -4.71
N PHE A 5 21.12 -6.34 -4.72
CA PHE A 5 20.64 -7.20 -3.64
C PHE A 5 21.45 -8.50 -3.54
N PHE A 6 21.76 -9.14 -4.67
CA PHE A 6 22.61 -10.34 -4.68
C PHE A 6 24.07 -10.04 -4.36
N ALA A 7 24.58 -8.87 -4.75
CA ALA A 7 25.90 -8.42 -4.32
C ALA A 7 25.94 -8.19 -2.79
N TYR A 8 24.89 -7.62 -2.23
CA TYR A 8 24.73 -7.38 -0.79
C TYR A 8 24.63 -8.67 0.03
N LEU A 9 24.12 -9.76 -0.55
CA LEU A 9 24.06 -11.08 0.12
C LEU A 9 25.40 -11.82 0.21
N LYS A 10 26.46 -11.36 -0.46
CA LYS A 10 27.77 -12.04 -0.43
C LYS A 10 28.48 -11.92 0.91
N ASP A 11 28.23 -10.84 1.65
CA ASP A 11 28.83 -10.58 2.97
C ASP A 11 27.72 -10.49 4.05
N PRO A 12 27.03 -11.61 4.37
CA PRO A 12 25.85 -11.60 5.22
C PRO A 12 26.13 -11.13 6.66
N MET A 13 27.37 -11.27 7.14
CA MET A 13 27.78 -10.85 8.48
C MET A 13 27.89 -9.34 8.64
N GLU A 14 28.10 -8.59 7.54
CA GLU A 14 28.10 -7.11 7.53
C GLU A 14 26.67 -6.53 7.53
N HIS A 15 25.65 -7.38 7.36
CA HIS A 15 24.26 -6.98 7.12
C HIS A 15 23.29 -7.66 8.10
N THR A 16 23.63 -7.58 9.38
CA THR A 16 22.91 -8.23 10.49
C THR A 16 21.42 -7.87 10.57
N VAL A 17 21.03 -6.64 10.21
CA VAL A 17 19.61 -6.22 10.20
C VAL A 17 18.81 -6.93 9.11
N LEU A 18 19.37 -7.02 7.89
CA LEU A 18 18.73 -7.73 6.77
C LEU A 18 18.62 -9.23 7.09
N LEU A 19 19.70 -9.81 7.62
CA LEU A 19 19.72 -11.22 8.01
C LEU A 19 18.70 -11.49 9.13
N GLY A 20 18.63 -10.63 10.15
CA GLY A 20 17.64 -10.71 11.21
C GLY A 20 16.20 -10.61 10.70
N PHE A 21 15.94 -9.70 9.75
CA PHE A 21 14.62 -9.59 9.11
C PHE A 21 14.26 -10.85 8.31
N LEU A 22 15.19 -11.38 7.51
CA LEU A 22 14.97 -12.59 6.72
C LEU A 22 14.73 -13.81 7.61
N LEU A 23 15.55 -14.01 8.64
CA LEU A 23 15.38 -15.10 9.60
C LEU A 23 14.08 -14.94 10.40
N GLY A 24 13.74 -13.71 10.80
CA GLY A 24 12.49 -13.42 11.49
C GLY A 24 11.27 -13.70 10.62
N LEU A 25 11.28 -13.28 9.36
CA LEU A 25 10.23 -13.55 8.39
C LEU A 25 10.11 -15.05 8.11
N ALA A 26 11.23 -15.74 7.88
CA ALA A 26 11.26 -17.18 7.66
C ALA A 26 10.72 -17.94 8.88
N ALA A 27 11.15 -17.57 10.10
CA ALA A 27 10.65 -18.16 11.34
C ALA A 27 9.15 -17.91 11.51
N PHE A 28 8.67 -16.69 11.23
CA PHE A 28 7.25 -16.38 11.26
C PHE A 28 6.46 -17.25 10.30
N LEU A 29 6.88 -17.37 9.04
CA LEU A 29 6.22 -18.22 8.05
C LEU A 29 6.26 -19.71 8.42
N ILE A 30 7.35 -20.19 9.01
CA ILE A 30 7.43 -21.56 9.51
C ILE A 30 6.44 -21.77 10.65
N VAL A 31 6.38 -20.84 11.61
CA VAL A 31 5.40 -20.90 12.71
C VAL A 31 3.98 -20.89 12.17
N ASP A 32 3.69 -20.00 11.23
CA ASP A 32 2.38 -19.87 10.61
C ASP A 32 1.98 -21.15 9.86
N VAL A 33 2.81 -21.63 8.93
CA VAL A 33 2.45 -22.75 8.05
C VAL A 33 2.51 -24.11 8.75
N VAL A 34 3.43 -24.30 9.70
CA VAL A 34 3.63 -25.62 10.35
C VAL A 34 2.80 -25.76 11.61
N PHE A 35 2.64 -24.69 12.39
CA PHE A 35 2.00 -24.75 13.71
C PHE A 35 0.62 -24.10 13.75
N LEU A 36 0.46 -22.87 13.23
CA LEU A 36 -0.82 -22.15 13.32
C LEU A 36 -1.83 -22.60 12.26
N LYS A 37 -1.39 -22.80 11.02
CA LYS A 37 -2.19 -23.23 9.87
C LYS A 37 -3.51 -22.44 9.78
N GLU A 38 -4.65 -23.15 9.74
CA GLU A 38 -5.99 -22.59 9.71
C GLU A 38 -6.36 -21.74 10.94
N ASP A 39 -5.74 -21.96 12.11
CA ASP A 39 -6.02 -21.17 13.32
C ASP A 39 -5.64 -19.70 13.14
N PHE A 40 -4.63 -19.42 12.30
CA PHE A 40 -4.31 -18.04 11.95
C PHE A 40 -5.50 -17.35 11.27
N CYS A 41 -6.12 -18.01 10.29
CA CYS A 41 -7.27 -17.48 9.56
C CYS A 41 -8.53 -17.35 10.44
N VAL A 42 -8.72 -18.27 11.39
CA VAL A 42 -9.89 -18.31 12.27
C VAL A 42 -9.79 -17.28 13.39
N TYR A 43 -8.65 -17.20 14.09
CA TYR A 43 -8.53 -16.45 15.33
C TYR A 43 -7.72 -15.15 15.22
N ILE A 44 -6.69 -15.11 14.38
CA ILE A 44 -5.73 -13.99 14.32
C ILE A 44 -6.08 -13.02 13.19
N CYS A 45 -6.37 -13.55 12.01
CA CYS A 45 -6.59 -12.76 10.81
C CYS A 45 -7.92 -12.01 10.90
N PRO A 46 -7.94 -10.67 10.77
CA PRO A 46 -9.18 -9.90 10.77
C PRO A 46 -9.99 -10.10 9.48
N TYR A 47 -9.41 -10.76 8.47
CA TYR A 47 -10.01 -10.92 7.14
C TYR A 47 -11.37 -11.62 7.19
N SER A 48 -11.49 -12.73 7.92
CA SER A 48 -12.76 -13.48 8.02
C SER A 48 -13.92 -12.60 8.49
N ARG A 49 -13.66 -11.71 9.47
CA ARG A 49 -14.63 -10.74 9.96
C ARG A 49 -14.95 -9.66 8.94
N VAL A 50 -13.94 -9.04 8.34
CA VAL A 50 -14.15 -8.01 7.31
C VAL A 50 -14.91 -8.57 6.10
N GLN A 51 -14.55 -9.78 5.67
CA GLN A 51 -15.19 -10.49 4.56
C GLN A 51 -16.67 -10.73 4.80
N SER A 52 -17.07 -11.09 6.02
CA SER A 52 -18.49 -11.30 6.36
C SER A 52 -19.35 -10.05 6.21
N VAL A 53 -18.79 -8.84 6.37
CA VAL A 53 -19.52 -7.57 6.15
C VAL A 53 -19.75 -7.32 4.65
N LEU A 54 -18.88 -7.86 3.81
CA LEU A 54 -18.97 -7.75 2.35
C LEU A 54 -19.89 -8.83 1.73
N TYR A 55 -20.28 -9.83 2.50
CA TYR A 55 -21.18 -10.88 2.02
C TYR A 55 -22.62 -10.38 1.89
N ASP A 56 -23.28 -10.84 0.84
CA ASP A 56 -24.71 -10.66 0.63
C ASP A 56 -25.31 -11.92 -0.02
N ASP A 57 -26.63 -11.92 -0.21
CA ASP A 57 -27.38 -13.07 -0.74
C ASP A 57 -26.91 -13.51 -2.15
N ASP A 58 -26.23 -12.63 -2.89
CA ASP A 58 -25.71 -12.87 -4.24
C ASP A 58 -24.19 -13.19 -4.21
N THR A 59 -23.58 -13.35 -3.04
CA THR A 59 -22.19 -13.82 -2.90
C THR A 59 -22.12 -15.32 -3.13
N ILE A 60 -21.26 -15.73 -4.06
CA ILE A 60 -21.01 -17.15 -4.35
C ILE A 60 -20.07 -17.71 -3.28
N MET A 61 -20.51 -18.79 -2.65
CA MET A 61 -19.77 -19.48 -1.61
C MET A 61 -20.18 -20.96 -1.56
N ALA A 62 -19.51 -21.77 -0.74
CA ALA A 62 -20.00 -23.12 -0.45
C ALA A 62 -21.27 -23.01 0.39
N VAL A 63 -22.38 -23.58 -0.09
CA VAL A 63 -23.68 -23.51 0.57
C VAL A 63 -24.36 -24.87 0.53
N TYR A 64 -24.86 -25.31 1.70
CA TYR A 64 -25.76 -26.44 1.82
C TYR A 64 -27.20 -26.01 1.54
N ASP A 65 -27.93 -26.80 0.76
CA ASP A 65 -29.36 -26.58 0.48
C ASP A 65 -30.25 -27.31 1.51
N PRO A 66 -30.81 -26.58 2.50
CA PRO A 66 -31.67 -27.18 3.52
C PRO A 66 -33.03 -27.60 2.99
N LYS A 67 -33.55 -27.01 1.90
CA LYS A 67 -34.87 -27.38 1.36
C LYS A 67 -34.85 -28.75 0.70
N ARG A 68 -33.72 -29.11 0.08
CA ARG A 68 -33.56 -30.42 -0.56
C ARG A 68 -32.90 -31.44 0.38
N GLY A 69 -31.88 -31.03 1.12
CA GLY A 69 -31.14 -31.92 2.00
C GLY A 69 -31.83 -32.15 3.36
N GLY A 70 -32.71 -31.25 3.75
CA GLY A 70 -33.40 -31.21 5.03
C GLY A 70 -32.68 -30.39 6.10
N GLU A 71 -33.43 -29.86 7.06
CA GLU A 71 -32.91 -28.98 8.12
C GLU A 71 -32.26 -29.78 9.27
N ILE A 72 -30.94 -29.99 9.17
CA ILE A 72 -30.16 -30.71 10.21
C ILE A 72 -30.03 -29.90 11.51
N TYR A 73 -29.95 -28.58 11.39
CA TYR A 73 -29.77 -27.65 12.49
C TYR A 73 -30.99 -26.76 12.63
N GLN A 74 -31.50 -26.61 13.86
CA GLN A 74 -32.62 -25.72 14.18
C GLN A 74 -32.20 -24.64 15.17
N GLY A 75 -32.89 -23.49 15.09
CA GLY A 75 -32.64 -22.31 15.92
C GLY A 75 -32.05 -21.12 15.15
N HIS A 76 -31.77 -20.04 15.88
CA HIS A 76 -31.27 -18.77 15.33
C HIS A 76 -29.84 -18.48 15.79
N GLY A 77 -29.03 -17.96 14.85
CA GLY A 77 -27.67 -17.50 15.14
C GLY A 77 -26.68 -18.61 15.49
N TYR A 78 -25.74 -18.29 16.38
CA TYR A 78 -24.64 -19.18 16.76
C TYR A 78 -25.11 -20.40 17.59
N ASP A 79 -26.26 -20.29 18.27
CA ASP A 79 -26.85 -21.30 19.16
C ASP A 79 -27.66 -22.39 18.44
N ARG A 80 -27.52 -22.48 17.11
CA ARG A 80 -28.12 -23.56 16.32
C ARG A 80 -27.69 -24.93 16.84
N LYS A 81 -28.68 -25.75 17.21
CA LYS A 81 -28.46 -27.11 17.72
C LYS A 81 -28.69 -28.13 16.61
N LYS A 82 -27.83 -29.14 16.59
CA LYS A 82 -27.95 -30.28 15.69
C LYS A 82 -29.09 -31.17 16.19
N MET A 83 -30.14 -31.33 15.39
CA MET A 83 -31.34 -32.07 15.78
C MET A 83 -31.27 -33.54 15.33
N TYR A 84 -30.63 -33.79 14.19
CA TYR A 84 -30.61 -35.11 13.57
C TYR A 84 -29.17 -35.56 13.35
N THR A 85 -28.84 -36.77 13.81
CA THR A 85 -27.53 -37.38 13.53
C THR A 85 -27.69 -38.60 12.62
N LYS A 86 -28.87 -39.23 12.62
CA LYS A 86 -29.16 -40.38 11.76
C LYS A 86 -30.19 -40.02 10.70
N GLN A 87 -29.98 -40.52 9.49
CA GLN A 87 -30.91 -40.32 8.37
C GLN A 87 -32.34 -40.77 8.69
N LYS A 88 -32.51 -41.86 9.46
CA LYS A 88 -33.84 -42.34 9.87
C LYS A 88 -34.62 -41.31 10.71
N GLU A 89 -33.93 -40.54 11.54
CA GLU A 89 -34.54 -39.49 12.37
C GLU A 89 -34.95 -38.29 11.52
N LEU A 90 -34.08 -37.93 10.55
CA LEU A 90 -34.37 -36.87 9.58
C LEU A 90 -35.59 -37.22 8.72
N LEU A 91 -35.63 -38.43 8.15
CA LEU A 91 -36.73 -38.91 7.32
C LEU A 91 -38.06 -39.06 8.08
N ALA A 92 -38.02 -39.20 9.41
CA ALA A 92 -39.22 -39.26 10.23
C ALA A 92 -39.94 -37.90 10.33
N VAL A 93 -39.19 -36.79 10.23
CA VAL A 93 -39.74 -35.43 10.27
C VAL A 93 -39.89 -34.86 8.86
N GLU A 94 -38.92 -35.12 8.00
CA GLU A 94 -38.86 -34.67 6.61
C GLU A 94 -38.65 -35.87 5.66
N PRO A 95 -39.74 -36.55 5.26
CA PRO A 95 -39.65 -37.75 4.41
C PRO A 95 -39.01 -37.51 3.03
N GLY A 96 -38.98 -36.27 2.56
CA GLY A 96 -38.39 -35.86 1.29
C GLY A 96 -36.91 -35.45 1.37
N ALA A 97 -36.29 -35.47 2.56
CA ALA A 97 -34.92 -35.02 2.74
C ALA A 97 -33.91 -35.94 2.04
N GLU A 98 -33.02 -35.38 1.24
CA GLU A 98 -32.03 -36.13 0.48
C GLU A 98 -30.69 -36.31 1.22
N CYS A 99 -30.45 -35.59 2.32
CA CYS A 99 -29.20 -35.73 3.07
C CYS A 99 -29.12 -37.12 3.74
N THR A 100 -28.04 -37.84 3.48
CA THR A 100 -27.77 -39.15 4.09
C THR A 100 -27.17 -39.07 5.49
N THR A 101 -26.99 -37.86 6.02
CA THR A 101 -26.31 -37.58 7.30
C THR A 101 -24.93 -38.26 7.44
N CYS A 102 -24.23 -38.51 6.33
CA CYS A 102 -22.94 -39.21 6.29
C CYS A 102 -21.76 -38.40 6.86
N GLU A 103 -21.91 -37.08 6.96
CA GLU A 103 -20.92 -36.14 7.51
C GLU A 103 -19.61 -36.02 6.71
N SER A 104 -19.52 -36.59 5.51
CA SER A 104 -18.32 -36.47 4.66
C SER A 104 -17.89 -35.02 4.44
N CYS A 105 -18.85 -34.10 4.26
CA CYS A 105 -18.60 -32.67 4.13
C CYS A 105 -18.03 -32.00 5.39
N VAL A 106 -18.26 -32.57 6.57
CA VAL A 106 -17.75 -32.09 7.86
C VAL A 106 -16.36 -32.67 8.11
N THR A 107 -16.17 -33.97 7.84
CA THR A 107 -14.90 -34.67 8.06
C THR A 107 -13.79 -34.13 7.16
N VAL A 108 -14.11 -33.74 5.92
CA VAL A 108 -13.12 -33.18 4.98
C VAL A 108 -12.79 -31.71 5.27
N CYS A 109 -13.55 -31.04 6.13
CA CYS A 109 -13.37 -29.61 6.37
C CYS A 109 -12.11 -29.36 7.22
N PRO A 110 -11.10 -28.62 6.70
CA PRO A 110 -9.88 -28.35 7.44
C PRO A 110 -10.11 -27.45 8.65
N THR A 111 -11.14 -26.58 8.62
CA THR A 111 -11.48 -25.70 9.74
C THR A 111 -12.52 -26.28 10.70
N HIS A 112 -12.83 -27.58 10.54
CA HIS A 112 -13.71 -28.34 11.43
C HIS A 112 -15.13 -27.75 11.61
N ILE A 113 -15.65 -27.10 10.56
CA ILE A 113 -17.03 -26.60 10.55
C ILE A 113 -18.01 -27.59 9.93
N ASP A 114 -19.28 -27.47 10.32
CA ASP A 114 -20.38 -28.17 9.68
C ASP A 114 -21.12 -27.23 8.74
N ILE A 115 -20.87 -27.37 7.43
CA ILE A 115 -21.47 -26.51 6.39
C ILE A 115 -23.01 -26.55 6.39
N ARG A 116 -23.62 -27.59 6.99
CA ARG A 116 -25.08 -27.72 7.13
C ARG A 116 -25.65 -26.77 8.19
N LYS A 117 -24.81 -26.17 9.05
CA LYS A 117 -25.19 -25.10 9.99
C LYS A 117 -25.42 -23.77 9.27
N GLY A 118 -24.94 -23.62 8.04
CA GLY A 118 -25.01 -22.40 7.23
C GLY A 118 -23.66 -21.68 7.17
N LEU A 119 -23.69 -20.39 6.84
CA LEU A 119 -22.47 -19.58 6.76
C LEU A 119 -21.81 -19.44 8.14
N GLN A 120 -20.52 -19.76 8.18
CA GLN A 120 -19.64 -19.71 9.35
C GLN A 120 -18.39 -18.89 9.02
N LEU A 121 -17.91 -18.08 9.96
CA LEU A 121 -16.78 -17.15 9.74
C LEU A 121 -15.45 -17.90 9.54
N GLU A 122 -15.38 -19.12 10.03
CA GLU A 122 -14.22 -20.00 9.95
C GLU A 122 -14.09 -20.67 8.57
N CYS A 123 -15.08 -20.52 7.69
CA CYS A 123 -15.01 -21.07 6.34
C CYS A 123 -13.96 -20.34 5.49
N ILE A 124 -12.98 -21.09 4.97
CA ILE A 124 -11.93 -20.57 4.08
C ILE A 124 -12.23 -20.74 2.58
N ASN A 125 -13.46 -21.16 2.22
CA ASN A 125 -13.89 -21.42 0.84
C ASN A 125 -12.97 -22.35 0.02
N CYS A 126 -12.40 -23.41 0.63
CA CYS A 126 -11.54 -24.38 -0.08
C CYS A 126 -12.30 -25.38 -0.98
N LEU A 127 -13.62 -25.47 -0.86
CA LEU A 127 -14.53 -26.32 -1.65
C LEU A 127 -14.45 -27.84 -1.45
N GLU A 128 -13.56 -28.33 -0.60
CA GLU A 128 -13.49 -29.76 -0.24
C GLU A 128 -14.84 -30.36 0.18
N CYS A 129 -15.67 -29.60 0.89
CA CYS A 129 -17.00 -30.03 1.31
C CYS A 129 -18.01 -30.17 0.15
N VAL A 130 -17.85 -29.39 -0.93
CA VAL A 130 -18.65 -29.49 -2.16
C VAL A 130 -18.27 -30.76 -2.90
N ASP A 131 -16.97 -31.03 -3.04
CA ASP A 131 -16.47 -32.21 -3.75
C ASP A 131 -16.86 -33.51 -3.04
N ALA A 132 -16.65 -33.58 -1.72
CA ALA A 132 -17.06 -34.72 -0.91
C ALA A 132 -18.58 -34.96 -0.97
N CYS A 133 -19.40 -33.91 -0.97
CA CYS A 133 -20.85 -34.06 -1.11
C CYS A 133 -21.24 -34.53 -2.51
N THR A 134 -20.53 -34.06 -3.54
CA THR A 134 -20.75 -34.46 -4.93
C THR A 134 -20.50 -35.96 -5.12
N GLU A 135 -19.40 -36.48 -4.57
CA GLU A 135 -19.08 -37.90 -4.63
C GLU A 135 -20.16 -38.76 -3.97
N VAL A 136 -20.62 -38.39 -2.78
CA VAL A 136 -21.69 -39.11 -2.07
C VAL A 136 -23.00 -39.07 -2.84
N MET A 137 -23.43 -37.91 -3.34
CA MET A 137 -24.70 -37.77 -4.04
C MET A 137 -24.69 -38.43 -5.43
N ALA A 138 -23.52 -38.48 -6.09
CA ALA A 138 -23.35 -39.19 -7.35
C ALA A 138 -23.66 -40.70 -7.22
N ALA A 139 -23.32 -41.33 -6.09
CA ALA A 139 -23.68 -42.72 -5.81
C ALA A 139 -25.21 -42.96 -5.81
N PHE A 140 -26.01 -41.92 -5.55
CA PHE A 140 -27.47 -41.95 -5.61
C PHE A 140 -28.04 -41.37 -6.92
N ASN A 141 -27.21 -41.07 -7.91
CA ASN A 141 -27.59 -40.39 -9.17
C ASN A 141 -28.32 -39.06 -8.93
N LYS A 142 -27.89 -38.31 -7.92
CA LYS A 142 -28.48 -37.01 -7.55
C LYS A 142 -27.43 -35.90 -7.60
N PRO A 143 -27.85 -34.65 -7.84
CA PRO A 143 -26.94 -33.50 -7.76
C PRO A 143 -26.44 -33.30 -6.31
N PRO A 144 -25.33 -32.56 -6.10
CA PRO A 144 -24.79 -32.29 -4.77
C PRO A 144 -25.69 -31.38 -3.95
N LEU A 145 -25.76 -31.62 -2.64
CA LEU A 145 -26.52 -30.80 -1.69
C LEU A 145 -25.73 -29.58 -1.22
N VAL A 146 -24.41 -29.75 -1.08
CA VAL A 146 -23.46 -28.65 -0.86
C VAL A 146 -22.94 -28.23 -2.22
N ARG A 147 -23.15 -26.97 -2.61
CA ARG A 147 -22.78 -26.46 -3.94
C ARG A 147 -22.02 -25.15 -3.85
N TRP A 148 -21.23 -24.86 -4.87
CA TRP A 148 -20.65 -23.53 -5.08
C TRP A 148 -21.69 -22.63 -5.75
N SER A 149 -22.42 -21.85 -4.95
CA SER A 149 -23.51 -21.00 -5.43
C SER A 149 -23.81 -19.89 -4.43
N SER A 150 -24.76 -19.00 -4.73
CA SER A 150 -25.20 -17.97 -3.79
C SER A 150 -26.35 -18.45 -2.92
N GLU A 151 -26.56 -17.83 -1.76
CA GLU A 151 -27.69 -18.15 -0.89
C GLU A 151 -29.02 -17.93 -1.62
N LYS A 152 -29.10 -16.89 -2.44
CA LYS A 152 -30.27 -16.57 -3.27
C LYS A 152 -30.67 -17.73 -4.19
N GLU A 153 -29.70 -18.33 -4.86
CA GLU A 153 -29.91 -19.39 -5.84
C GLU A 153 -30.08 -20.77 -5.18
N ALA A 154 -29.23 -21.08 -4.19
CA ALA A 154 -29.16 -22.42 -3.60
C ALA A 154 -30.11 -22.66 -2.41
N VAL A 155 -30.44 -21.62 -1.65
CA VAL A 155 -31.29 -21.72 -0.44
C VAL A 155 -32.65 -21.06 -0.66
N LYS A 156 -32.65 -19.83 -1.18
CA LYS A 156 -33.90 -19.06 -1.34
C LYS A 156 -34.67 -19.45 -2.59
N TYR A 157 -34.01 -20.01 -3.61
CA TYR A 157 -34.60 -20.30 -4.93
C TYR A 157 -35.22 -19.05 -5.58
N ALA A 158 -34.66 -17.86 -5.30
CA ALA A 158 -35.20 -16.56 -5.71
C ALA A 158 -34.66 -16.09 -7.08
N GLY A 159 -34.22 -17.02 -7.92
CA GLY A 159 -33.59 -16.76 -9.23
C GLY A 159 -32.07 -16.91 -9.22
N LYS A 160 -31.42 -16.56 -10.33
CA LYS A 160 -29.98 -16.67 -10.50
C LYS A 160 -29.20 -15.60 -9.73
N THR A 161 -27.96 -15.92 -9.40
CA THR A 161 -27.00 -15.00 -8.79
C THR A 161 -26.77 -13.76 -9.66
N ASN A 162 -26.91 -12.56 -9.08
CA ASN A 162 -26.64 -11.30 -9.76
C ASN A 162 -25.20 -10.81 -9.51
N TYR A 163 -24.37 -10.90 -10.54
CA TYR A 163 -22.98 -10.44 -10.51
C TYR A 163 -22.87 -8.90 -10.54
N PHE A 164 -23.75 -8.20 -11.27
CA PHE A 164 -23.71 -6.75 -11.44
C PHE A 164 -24.75 -6.06 -10.55
N ARG A 165 -24.44 -6.01 -9.25
CA ARG A 165 -25.29 -5.37 -8.24
C ARG A 165 -24.70 -4.06 -7.74
N GLY A 166 -25.55 -3.18 -7.21
CA GLY A 166 -25.18 -1.82 -6.81
C GLY A 166 -23.97 -1.77 -5.85
N LYS A 167 -23.87 -2.69 -4.89
CA LYS A 167 -22.72 -2.79 -3.99
C LYS A 167 -21.40 -3.08 -4.73
N VAL A 168 -21.41 -4.02 -5.68
CA VAL A 168 -20.23 -4.39 -6.49
C VAL A 168 -19.79 -3.20 -7.35
N ILE A 169 -20.75 -2.52 -7.99
CA ILE A 169 -20.48 -1.31 -8.78
C ILE A 169 -19.86 -0.23 -7.89
N ALA A 170 -20.42 0.03 -6.70
CA ALA A 170 -19.88 1.02 -5.77
C ALA A 170 -18.44 0.71 -5.35
N TYR A 171 -18.13 -0.54 -4.98
CA TYR A 171 -16.77 -0.94 -4.64
C TYR A 171 -15.81 -0.79 -5.82
N PHE A 172 -16.23 -1.20 -7.02
CA PHE A 172 -15.43 -1.03 -8.23
C PHE A 172 -15.16 0.45 -8.55
N THR A 173 -16.16 1.32 -8.41
CA THR A 173 -16.01 2.76 -8.63
C THR A 173 -15.02 3.38 -7.64
N VAL A 174 -15.13 3.07 -6.35
CA VAL A 174 -14.20 3.59 -5.33
C VAL A 174 -12.78 3.10 -5.62
N LEU A 175 -12.60 1.82 -5.91
CA LEU A 175 -11.29 1.26 -6.23
C LEU A 175 -10.68 1.89 -7.48
N ALA A 176 -11.49 2.13 -8.52
CA ALA A 176 -11.06 2.81 -9.73
C ALA A 176 -10.63 4.26 -9.46
N ILE A 177 -11.36 5.00 -8.63
CA ILE A 177 -10.97 6.37 -8.22
C ILE A 177 -9.62 6.35 -7.52
N VAL A 178 -9.42 5.44 -6.57
CA VAL A 178 -8.14 5.30 -5.85
C VAL A 178 -7.00 4.95 -6.82
N LEU A 179 -7.24 4.02 -7.74
CA LEU A 179 -6.24 3.60 -8.72
C LEU A 179 -5.86 4.75 -9.67
N VAL A 180 -6.84 5.52 -10.14
CA VAL A 180 -6.60 6.72 -10.97
C VAL A 180 -5.82 7.77 -10.17
N ALA A 181 -6.19 8.02 -8.91
CA ALA A 181 -5.47 8.95 -8.06
C ALA A 181 -3.99 8.53 -7.85
N LEU A 182 -3.76 7.24 -7.58
CA LEU A 182 -2.41 6.66 -7.46
C LEU A 182 -1.62 6.80 -8.76
N PHE A 183 -2.25 6.56 -9.92
CA PHE A 183 -1.59 6.69 -11.21
C PHE A 183 -1.25 8.15 -11.54
N MET A 184 -2.16 9.09 -11.27
CA MET A 184 -1.90 10.51 -11.44
C MET A 184 -0.76 10.99 -10.54
N MET A 185 -0.77 10.61 -9.26
CA MET A 185 0.28 10.97 -8.30
C MET A 185 1.61 10.27 -8.61
N GLY A 186 1.59 9.05 -9.14
CA GLY A 186 2.79 8.34 -9.59
C GLY A 186 3.37 8.88 -10.89
N SER A 187 2.55 9.53 -11.73
CA SER A 187 3.00 10.09 -13.01
C SER A 187 3.69 11.45 -12.88
N THR A 188 3.54 12.15 -11.76
CA THR A 188 4.30 13.39 -11.50
C THR A 188 5.72 13.04 -11.09
N LYS A 189 6.61 12.83 -12.08
CA LYS A 189 8.05 12.69 -11.85
C LYS A 189 8.73 14.05 -11.96
N GLU A 190 9.48 14.42 -10.92
CA GLU A 190 10.46 15.50 -11.04
C GLU A 190 11.65 15.02 -11.90
N HIS A 191 11.94 15.74 -12.99
CA HIS A 191 13.06 15.44 -13.92
C HIS A 191 14.42 15.96 -13.42
N MET A 192 14.42 16.63 -12.29
CA MET A 192 15.59 17.09 -11.55
C MET A 192 15.25 16.96 -10.07
N LEU A 193 16.17 16.52 -9.23
CA LEU A 193 16.02 16.66 -7.79
C LEU A 193 17.03 17.70 -7.32
N LEU A 194 16.55 18.74 -6.65
CA LEU A 194 17.39 19.78 -6.05
C LEU A 194 17.09 19.86 -4.55
N ASN A 195 18.10 19.50 -3.75
CA ASN A 195 18.10 19.69 -2.31
C ASN A 195 19.12 20.76 -1.93
N ILE A 196 18.65 21.79 -1.22
CA ILE A 196 19.48 22.91 -0.78
C ILE A 196 19.75 22.76 0.71
N ASN A 197 21.01 22.59 1.08
CA ASN A 197 21.44 22.57 2.47
C ASN A 197 22.23 23.85 2.79
N LYS A 198 22.00 24.44 3.96
CA LYS A 198 22.82 25.55 4.44
C LYS A 198 24.13 25.02 5.04
N SER A 199 25.22 25.76 4.86
CA SER A 199 26.50 25.42 5.50
C SER A 199 26.49 25.75 7.00
N THR A 200 27.54 25.36 7.74
CA THR A 200 27.67 25.62 9.18
C THR A 200 27.83 27.10 9.52
N ARG A 201 28.24 27.94 8.57
CA ARG A 201 28.39 29.38 8.74
C ARG A 201 27.15 30.09 8.23
N LEU A 202 26.54 30.93 9.07
CA LEU A 202 25.32 31.66 8.70
C LEU A 202 25.55 32.70 7.61
N TYR A 203 26.62 33.49 7.73
CA TYR A 203 27.04 34.49 6.75
C TYR A 203 28.53 34.82 6.90
N LYS A 204 29.11 35.41 5.86
CA LYS A 204 30.46 35.98 5.82
C LYS A 204 30.38 37.43 5.37
N VAL A 205 30.90 38.35 6.19
CA VAL A 205 31.06 39.76 5.80
C VAL A 205 32.43 39.91 5.13
N LEU A 206 32.45 40.56 3.97
CA LEU A 206 33.66 40.88 3.22
C LEU A 206 34.17 42.29 3.61
N PRO A 207 35.45 42.60 3.34
CA PRO A 207 36.04 43.91 3.66
C PRO A 207 35.38 45.10 2.94
N ASP A 208 34.68 44.84 1.84
CA ASP A 208 33.90 45.82 1.07
C ASP A 208 32.49 46.06 1.64
N GLY A 209 32.14 45.37 2.74
CA GLY A 209 30.82 45.44 3.36
C GLY A 209 29.79 44.48 2.76
N ALA A 210 30.15 43.71 1.72
CA ALA A 210 29.24 42.74 1.12
C ALA A 210 29.04 41.51 2.01
N VAL A 211 27.83 40.97 2.00
CA VAL A 211 27.45 39.81 2.83
C VAL A 211 27.27 38.58 1.95
N GLN A 212 27.99 37.51 2.27
CA GLN A 212 27.92 36.22 1.58
C GLN A 212 27.22 35.16 2.44
N ASN A 213 26.37 34.34 1.83
CA ASN A 213 25.80 33.13 2.41
C ASN A 213 26.19 31.93 1.52
N ASP A 214 26.69 30.87 2.15
CA ASP A 214 27.14 29.66 1.45
C ASP A 214 26.14 28.51 1.63
N TYR A 215 25.75 27.91 0.51
CA TYR A 215 24.82 26.79 0.43
C TYR A 215 25.44 25.62 -0.32
N LEU A 216 25.05 24.41 0.04
CA LEU A 216 25.40 23.17 -0.65
C LEU A 216 24.18 22.66 -1.40
N PHE A 217 24.24 22.72 -2.73
CA PHE A 217 23.19 22.20 -3.60
C PHE A 217 23.55 20.77 -3.97
N LEU A 218 22.69 19.85 -3.57
CA LEU A 218 22.74 18.46 -3.98
C LEU A 218 21.75 18.29 -5.12
N PHE A 219 22.29 18.16 -6.32
CA PHE A 219 21.49 17.98 -7.51
C PHE A 219 21.55 16.53 -7.99
N GLN A 220 20.49 16.09 -8.64
CA GLN A 220 20.45 14.81 -9.35
C GLN A 220 19.66 14.97 -10.64
N ASN A 221 20.25 14.53 -11.75
CA ASN A 221 19.53 14.38 -13.00
C ASN A 221 18.80 13.03 -12.98
N THR A 222 17.47 13.07 -12.97
CA THR A 222 16.60 11.89 -13.00
C THR A 222 16.09 11.57 -14.40
N ASP A 223 16.38 12.41 -15.40
CA ASP A 223 16.06 12.15 -16.81
C ASP A 223 17.11 11.22 -17.45
N SER A 224 16.75 10.64 -18.59
CA SER A 224 17.57 9.69 -19.36
C SER A 224 18.58 10.38 -20.28
N LYS A 225 18.54 11.71 -20.38
CA LYS A 225 19.47 12.53 -21.17
C LYS A 225 20.40 13.32 -20.25
N ALA A 226 21.58 13.67 -20.75
CA ALA A 226 22.42 14.63 -20.07
C ALA A 226 21.84 16.04 -20.26
N HIS A 227 21.75 16.80 -19.19
CA HIS A 227 21.17 18.14 -19.18
C HIS A 227 22.16 19.14 -18.61
N THR A 228 22.03 20.41 -19.03
CA THR A 228 22.88 21.50 -18.52
C THR A 228 22.03 22.45 -17.70
N TYR A 229 22.35 22.58 -16.42
CA TYR A 229 21.52 23.29 -15.46
C TYR A 229 22.12 24.63 -15.07
N THR A 230 21.24 25.59 -14.78
CA THR A 230 21.59 26.90 -14.24
C THR A 230 20.61 27.30 -13.14
N PHE A 231 21.00 28.32 -12.37
CA PHE A 231 20.25 28.83 -11.22
C PHE A 231 19.97 30.32 -11.42
N GLU A 232 18.75 30.72 -11.07
CA GLU A 232 18.33 32.12 -11.04
C GLU A 232 17.61 32.42 -9.73
N ILE A 233 17.74 33.65 -9.25
CA ILE A 233 17.00 34.13 -8.08
C ILE A 233 15.72 34.79 -8.57
N ILE A 234 14.58 34.40 -7.99
CA ILE A 234 13.28 35.00 -8.29
C ILE A 234 13.04 36.17 -7.33
N ASN A 235 12.58 37.31 -7.86
CA ASN A 235 12.07 38.47 -7.10
C ASN A 235 13.07 39.14 -6.14
N ASN A 236 14.37 39.08 -6.42
CA ASN A 236 15.37 39.82 -5.64
C ASN A 236 16.60 40.20 -6.46
N ASP A 237 16.64 41.44 -6.92
CA ASP A 237 17.74 41.97 -7.75
C ASP A 237 18.99 42.35 -6.93
N LYS A 238 18.86 42.41 -5.60
CA LYS A 238 19.93 42.84 -4.69
C LYS A 238 20.86 41.72 -4.25
N ILE A 239 20.44 40.47 -4.44
CA ILE A 239 21.22 39.28 -4.12
C ILE A 239 21.69 38.66 -5.43
N LYS A 240 23.00 38.44 -5.57
CA LYS A 240 23.64 37.88 -6.76
C LYS A 240 24.24 36.51 -6.46
N ILE A 241 24.22 35.62 -7.43
CA ILE A 241 24.92 34.34 -7.38
C ILE A 241 26.37 34.59 -7.84
N VAL A 242 27.34 34.48 -6.92
CA VAL A 242 28.77 34.68 -7.23
C VAL A 242 29.39 33.40 -7.77
N ARG A 243 28.91 32.26 -7.28
CA ARG A 243 29.34 30.91 -7.67
C ARG A 243 28.11 29.99 -7.67
N PRO A 244 27.94 29.11 -8.68
CA PRO A 244 28.71 28.99 -9.92
C PRO A 244 28.38 30.09 -10.95
N LYS A 245 29.37 30.52 -11.75
CA LYS A 245 29.15 31.49 -12.85
C LYS A 245 28.75 30.81 -14.16
N ASN A 246 29.14 29.55 -14.34
CA ASN A 246 28.90 28.78 -15.54
C ASN A 246 27.84 27.71 -15.28
N PRO A 247 27.02 27.37 -16.28
CA PRO A 247 26.11 26.24 -16.21
C PRO A 247 26.83 24.92 -15.95
N ILE A 248 26.14 23.98 -15.31
CA ILE A 248 26.70 22.68 -14.91
C ILE A 248 26.04 21.57 -15.72
N GLN A 249 26.86 20.77 -16.39
CA GLN A 249 26.38 19.61 -17.14
C GLN A 249 26.35 18.36 -16.26
N ILE A 250 25.23 17.62 -16.30
CA ILE A 250 25.04 16.42 -15.48
C ILE A 250 24.54 15.28 -16.36
N GLY A 251 25.26 14.16 -16.33
CA GLY A 251 24.86 12.94 -17.02
C GLY A 251 23.57 12.32 -16.45
N PRO A 252 22.90 11.45 -17.20
CA PRO A 252 21.66 10.82 -16.77
C PRO A 252 21.86 9.94 -15.52
N GLY A 253 21.00 10.09 -14.52
CA GLY A 253 21.08 9.34 -13.25
C GLY A 253 22.18 9.78 -12.29
N PHE A 254 23.09 10.67 -12.71
CA PHE A 254 24.19 11.13 -11.88
C PHE A 254 23.77 12.23 -10.90
N LYS A 255 24.46 12.25 -9.76
CA LYS A 255 24.37 13.28 -8.73
C LYS A 255 25.63 14.11 -8.76
N ALA A 256 25.52 15.41 -8.51
CA ALA A 256 26.68 16.17 -8.06
C ALA A 256 26.31 17.24 -7.04
N LYS A 257 27.37 17.78 -6.46
CA LYS A 257 27.33 18.65 -5.31
C LYS A 257 28.00 19.94 -5.70
N GLU A 258 27.27 21.04 -5.57
CA GLU A 258 27.81 22.35 -5.90
C GLU A 258 27.65 23.32 -4.74
N VAL A 259 28.70 24.10 -4.53
CA VAL A 259 28.71 25.14 -3.51
C VAL A 259 28.24 26.42 -4.16
N VAL A 260 27.05 26.87 -3.75
CA VAL A 260 26.41 28.08 -4.26
C VAL A 260 26.61 29.20 -3.25
N ILE A 261 27.22 30.29 -3.70
CA ILE A 261 27.50 31.47 -2.87
C ILE A 261 26.61 32.60 -3.33
N LEU A 262 25.73 33.05 -2.44
CA LEU A 262 24.87 34.20 -2.65
C LEU A 262 25.52 35.41 -1.98
N GLN A 263 25.62 36.54 -2.69
CA GLN A 263 26.19 37.78 -2.18
C GLN A 263 25.19 38.93 -2.29
N ALA A 264 25.11 39.73 -1.23
CA ALA A 264 24.40 41.00 -1.22
C ALA A 264 25.42 42.14 -1.14
N ASP A 265 25.46 42.97 -2.19
CA ASP A 265 26.33 44.15 -2.26
C ASP A 265 25.67 45.38 -1.61
N GLU A 266 24.33 45.39 -1.60
CA GLU A 266 23.53 46.47 -1.03
C GLU A 266 22.99 46.10 0.35
N PRO A 267 22.77 47.08 1.23
CA PRO A 267 22.16 46.84 2.53
C PRO A 267 20.72 46.33 2.35
N LEU A 268 20.49 45.08 2.78
CA LEU A 268 19.17 44.43 2.66
C LEU A 268 18.26 44.69 3.85
N ALA A 269 18.81 44.90 5.04
CA ALA A 269 18.04 45.15 6.25
C ALA A 269 18.84 46.02 7.25
N GLN A 270 18.12 46.85 8.01
CA GLN A 270 18.67 47.72 9.06
C GLN A 270 18.09 47.28 10.42
N SER A 271 18.60 46.18 10.96
CA SER A 271 18.24 45.68 12.29
C SER A 271 19.43 45.86 13.23
N HIS A 272 19.19 46.47 14.39
CA HIS A 272 20.21 46.69 15.42
C HIS A 272 20.42 45.46 16.30
N ASP A 273 19.33 44.77 16.69
CA ASP A 273 19.40 43.77 17.77
C ASP A 273 19.57 42.33 17.27
N LYS A 274 19.10 42.01 16.06
CA LYS A 274 19.04 40.62 15.56
C LYS A 274 19.38 40.51 14.07
N ASP A 275 19.96 39.37 13.70
CA ASP A 275 20.16 38.99 12.30
C ASP A 275 18.80 38.78 11.61
N VAL A 276 18.71 39.22 10.36
CA VAL A 276 17.47 39.22 9.59
C VAL A 276 17.49 38.05 8.62
N SER A 277 16.45 37.21 8.68
CA SER A 277 16.24 36.12 7.74
C SER A 277 15.36 36.59 6.60
N ILE A 278 15.94 36.64 5.40
CA ILE A 278 15.27 37.09 4.18
C ILE A 278 14.93 35.84 3.37
N PRO A 279 13.64 35.54 3.12
CA PRO A 279 13.25 34.44 2.24
C PRO A 279 13.64 34.78 0.80
N VAL A 280 14.30 33.84 0.15
CA VAL A 280 14.74 33.93 -1.25
C VAL A 280 14.27 32.67 -1.96
N LYS A 281 13.76 32.82 -3.18
CA LYS A 281 13.36 31.69 -4.01
C LYS A 281 14.37 31.51 -5.14
N ILE A 282 14.90 30.30 -5.28
CA ILE A 282 15.78 29.94 -6.39
C ILE A 282 15.01 29.09 -7.37
N LYS A 283 15.11 29.49 -8.63
CA LYS A 283 14.67 28.75 -9.81
C LYS A 283 15.86 28.02 -10.39
N ALA A 284 15.82 26.70 -10.38
CA ALA A 284 16.77 25.88 -11.11
C ALA A 284 16.09 25.34 -12.38
N TYR A 285 16.78 25.40 -13.52
CA TYR A 285 16.23 24.88 -14.76
C TYR A 285 17.31 24.33 -15.69
N ALA A 286 16.92 23.40 -16.56
CA ALA A 286 17.76 22.91 -17.65
C ALA A 286 17.72 23.88 -18.84
N ILE A 287 18.88 24.29 -19.36
CA ILE A 287 18.99 25.25 -20.46
C ILE A 287 18.39 24.70 -21.75
N ASP A 288 18.54 23.39 -21.94
CA ASP A 288 18.11 22.65 -23.13
C ASP A 288 16.61 22.29 -23.13
N GLU A 289 16.00 22.10 -21.96
CA GLU A 289 14.55 21.80 -21.82
C GLU A 289 13.91 22.67 -20.71
N LYS A 290 13.91 24.00 -20.90
CA LYS A 290 13.47 25.01 -19.90
C LYS A 290 12.00 24.91 -19.47
N GLU A 291 11.11 24.31 -20.25
CA GLU A 291 9.68 24.21 -19.90
C GLU A 291 9.34 22.95 -19.13
N LYS A 292 10.15 21.89 -19.31
CA LYS A 292 9.91 20.57 -18.72
C LYS A 292 10.69 20.34 -17.44
N ILE A 293 11.88 20.94 -17.33
CA ILE A 293 12.80 20.71 -16.21
C ILE A 293 13.04 22.02 -15.48
N VAL A 294 12.09 22.37 -14.61
CA VAL A 294 12.15 23.55 -13.73
C VAL A 294 11.75 23.13 -12.33
N ILE A 295 12.53 23.58 -11.35
CA ILE A 295 12.19 23.46 -9.94
C ILE A 295 12.44 24.78 -9.24
N ASP A 296 11.47 25.17 -8.44
CA ASP A 296 11.59 26.26 -7.49
C ASP A 296 11.87 25.67 -6.10
N ARG A 297 12.84 26.25 -5.40
CA ARG A 297 13.15 25.94 -4.01
C ARG A 297 13.27 27.23 -3.20
N ASP A 298 12.63 27.23 -2.04
CA ASP A 298 12.76 28.30 -1.08
C ASP A 298 14.03 28.11 -0.23
N LEU A 299 14.73 29.20 0.05
CA LEU A 299 15.87 29.23 0.94
C LEU A 299 15.88 30.53 1.76
N ILE A 300 16.69 30.54 2.81
CA ILE A 300 16.80 31.70 3.70
C ILE A 300 18.19 32.32 3.59
N PHE A 301 18.23 33.58 3.17
CA PHE A 301 19.41 34.43 3.20
C PHE A 301 19.48 35.13 4.56
N THR A 302 20.56 34.90 5.31
CA THR A 302 20.76 35.53 6.62
C THR A 302 21.60 36.78 6.45
N TYR A 303 21.03 37.93 6.80
CA TYR A 303 21.70 39.23 6.76
C TYR A 303 22.08 39.65 8.19
N PRO A 304 23.34 40.05 8.44
CA PRO A 304 23.84 40.43 9.76
C PRO A 304 23.15 41.68 10.31
N ARG A 305 23.08 41.76 11.65
CA ARG A 305 22.83 43.01 12.36
C ARG A 305 23.92 44.06 12.09
N LEU A 306 23.57 45.35 12.24
CA LEU A 306 24.43 46.49 11.88
C LEU A 306 25.80 46.48 12.59
N GLU A 307 25.86 46.07 13.86
CA GLU A 307 27.14 45.98 14.60
C GLU A 307 28.12 44.97 14.00
N ALA A 308 27.61 43.90 13.37
CA ALA A 308 28.42 42.86 12.76
C ALA A 308 28.93 43.24 11.35
N LEU A 309 28.42 44.32 10.76
CA LEU A 309 28.90 44.88 9.49
C LEU A 309 30.08 45.85 9.67
N GLN A 310 30.29 46.37 10.89
CA GLN A 310 31.33 47.35 11.21
C GLN A 310 32.65 46.72 11.72
N LYS A 311 32.70 45.39 11.84
CA LYS A 311 33.88 44.61 12.25
C LYS A 311 34.61 44.03 11.05
#